data_AF-I3EH21-F1
#
_entry.id   AF-I3EH21-F1
#
_cell.length_a   1.000
_cell.length_b   1.000
_cell.length_c   1.000
_cell.angle_alpha   90.00
_cell.angle_beta   90.00
_cell.angle_gamma   90.00
#
_symmetry.space_group_name_H-M   'P 1'
#
loop_
_entity.id
_entity.type
_entity.pdbx_description
1 polymer ?
#
loop_
_entity_poly.entity_id
_entity_poly.type
_entity_poly.pdbx_seq_one_letter_code
_entity_poly.pdbx_strand_id
1 'polypeptide(L)'
;METPGSIIFLPLYIYYTVTDDGPQVHMQGKTESGEEVECTVSGHLHYFYISKVPGEIINEESLKKVHKEIVKISTVIKSNIYGYSEGENEYYQIYVRTPKLIQSVCTAVKEHFIRIDRTHEPRNVFETNIGYIIRFMVDTGLVGMGYVEVLPETQEHKNNKLLLTADSTKISPNKSVVKLPPIKILSLDIECIGEDNKFPTPQHDPVVQIGNAVAVYPSPVIIEKVLFCTRPTNPIPGVTIFSFMDEKEMLTAWSQWVSALNPDVLTGYNITQFDMPYLLNRAKALGLTKFKYFSRTDEPAETTQGLFKQDSNNSNKNGDAKNSTSNEQKSGFTAPALLVVPGRLVFDMLDIVKKEFKLHSYSLNAVSSVFLGEQKEDVHYTQIKPLYNGTDETRKRLGVYCLKDTYLPIRIMYTKNLFINYCELARVTGVPVEFLVNRGQGIRVLSQLLRQAKKYNYILPVIIGAEETYEGGYVMEPNRGFYSNPVVVLDYASLYPSIIMAYNLCYTTLLSKEQVAHMDKDDYTESPTGDYFLRREKKPGLLPVILTSLLEGRKAVRAELKNTKDPELKASLNARQLALKVSANSVYGFTGASKTGLPCIPISRSVTGFGREILKKQKS
;
A
#
# COMPACT_ATOMS: atom_id res chain seq x y z
N MET A 1 20.08 -0.04 -37.52
CA MET A 1 19.20 0.30 -36.37
C MET A 1 20.07 0.17 -35.15
N GLU A 2 20.37 1.28 -34.47
CA GLU A 2 21.04 1.23 -33.17
C GLU A 2 20.15 0.41 -32.23
N THR A 3 20.72 -0.59 -31.56
CA THR A 3 20.06 -1.24 -30.43
C THR A 3 19.72 -0.15 -29.42
N PRO A 4 18.43 0.03 -29.05
CA PRO A 4 18.07 1.03 -28.07
C PRO A 4 18.90 0.80 -26.79
N GLY A 5 19.49 1.86 -26.25
CA GLY A 5 20.16 1.80 -24.95
C GLY A 5 19.17 1.43 -23.85
N SER A 6 19.68 0.98 -22.70
CA SER A 6 18.82 0.75 -21.55
C SER A 6 18.23 2.08 -21.05
N ILE A 7 16.96 2.06 -20.66
CA ILE A 7 16.25 3.20 -20.10
C ILE A 7 16.04 2.96 -18.61
N ILE A 8 16.41 3.95 -17.80
CA ILE A 8 16.25 3.91 -16.34
C ILE A 8 15.20 4.93 -15.93
N PHE A 9 14.15 4.49 -15.23
CA PHE A 9 13.10 5.36 -14.74
C PHE A 9 12.48 4.84 -13.43
N LEU A 10 11.79 5.71 -12.70
CA LEU A 10 11.09 5.42 -11.46
C LEU A 10 9.59 5.25 -11.75
N PRO A 11 9.02 4.03 -11.67
CA PRO A 11 7.58 3.84 -11.71
C PRO A 11 6.90 4.49 -10.50
N LEU A 12 5.92 5.35 -10.78
CA LEU A 12 5.06 5.99 -9.78
C LEU A 12 3.73 5.24 -9.64
N TYR A 13 3.24 4.67 -10.74
CA TYR A 13 1.99 3.92 -10.80
C TYR A 13 2.19 2.63 -11.59
N ILE A 14 1.65 1.52 -11.08
CA ILE A 14 1.75 0.20 -11.72
C ILE A 14 0.38 -0.45 -11.70
N TYR A 15 -0.11 -0.85 -12.87
CA TYR A 15 -1.36 -1.58 -13.03
C TYR A 15 -1.20 -2.65 -14.12
N TYR A 16 -2.27 -3.42 -14.38
CA TYR A 16 -2.25 -4.40 -15.46
C TYR A 16 -3.56 -4.37 -16.25
N THR A 17 -3.45 -4.68 -17.53
CA THR A 17 -4.59 -5.02 -18.40
C THR A 17 -4.45 -6.48 -18.83
N VAL A 18 -5.51 -7.03 -19.43
CA VAL A 18 -5.49 -8.39 -19.97
C VAL A 18 -5.84 -8.33 -21.44
N THR A 19 -4.95 -8.87 -22.27
CA THR A 19 -5.12 -9.05 -23.72
C THR A 19 -5.29 -10.53 -24.05
N ASP A 20 -5.56 -10.85 -25.31
CA ASP A 20 -5.65 -12.25 -25.76
C ASP A 20 -4.36 -13.03 -25.49
N ASP A 21 -3.20 -12.37 -25.61
CA ASP A 21 -1.89 -12.97 -25.34
C ASP A 21 -1.55 -13.13 -23.85
N GLY A 22 -2.39 -12.62 -22.94
CA GLY A 22 -2.17 -12.67 -21.50
C GLY A 22 -2.19 -11.29 -20.82
N PRO A 23 -1.79 -11.21 -19.55
CA PRO A 23 -1.74 -9.96 -18.82
C PRO A 23 -0.53 -9.11 -19.25
N GLN A 24 -0.73 -7.81 -19.35
CA GLN A 24 0.30 -6.82 -19.61
C GLN A 24 0.38 -5.87 -18.40
N VAL A 25 1.58 -5.69 -17.85
CA VAL A 25 1.83 -4.77 -16.74
C VAL A 25 2.24 -3.41 -17.30
N HIS A 26 1.58 -2.36 -16.86
CA HIS A 26 1.84 -0.97 -17.27
C HIS A 26 2.51 -0.25 -16.11
N MET A 27 3.70 0.30 -16.36
CA MET A 27 4.46 1.11 -15.42
C MET A 27 4.53 2.55 -15.92
N GLN A 28 3.87 3.46 -15.21
CA GLN A 28 3.90 4.89 -15.51
C GLN A 28 4.81 5.59 -14.50
N GLY A 29 5.76 6.39 -14.99
CA GLY A 29 6.79 6.95 -14.13
C GLY A 29 7.65 8.00 -14.82
N LYS A 30 8.82 8.28 -14.24
CA LYS A 30 9.73 9.30 -14.76
C LYS A 30 11.19 8.91 -14.72
N THR A 31 11.96 9.35 -15.72
CA THR A 31 13.43 9.31 -15.65
C THR A 31 13.94 10.24 -14.53
N GLU A 32 15.22 10.14 -14.17
CA GLU A 32 15.83 11.04 -13.17
C GLU A 32 15.68 12.53 -13.54
N SER A 33 15.75 12.86 -14.83
CA SER A 33 15.57 14.24 -15.33
C SER A 33 14.11 14.73 -15.30
N GLY A 34 13.14 13.83 -15.07
CA GLY A 34 11.71 14.14 -15.02
C GLY A 34 10.96 13.92 -16.34
N GLU A 35 11.57 13.29 -17.34
CA GLU A 35 10.87 12.87 -18.56
C GLU A 35 9.83 11.79 -18.23
N GLU A 36 8.61 11.94 -18.75
CA GLU A 36 7.50 11.01 -18.53
C GLU A 36 7.72 9.70 -19.31
N VAL A 37 7.54 8.56 -18.65
CA VAL A 37 7.73 7.22 -19.23
C VAL A 37 6.47 6.37 -19.03
N GLU A 38 6.06 5.65 -20.07
CA GLU A 38 5.15 4.51 -19.99
C GLU A 38 5.88 3.27 -20.48
N CYS A 39 5.92 2.24 -19.64
CA CYS A 39 6.46 0.96 -20.04
C CYS A 39 5.38 -0.12 -19.93
N THR A 40 5.06 -0.73 -21.08
CA THR A 40 4.19 -1.90 -21.16
C THR A 40 5.05 -3.15 -21.16
N VAL A 41 4.85 -3.99 -20.15
CA VAL A 41 5.61 -5.23 -19.93
C VAL A 41 4.73 -6.45 -20.17
N SER A 42 5.15 -7.32 -21.09
CA SER A 42 4.48 -8.58 -21.41
C SER A 42 5.27 -9.79 -20.89
N GLY A 43 4.76 -11.01 -21.13
CA GLY A 43 5.51 -12.25 -20.87
C GLY A 43 5.47 -12.78 -19.44
N HIS A 44 4.83 -12.09 -18.48
CA HIS A 44 4.65 -12.57 -17.11
C HIS A 44 3.22 -13.05 -16.87
N LEU A 45 3.04 -14.33 -16.52
CA LEU A 45 1.73 -14.91 -16.21
C LEU A 45 1.50 -15.00 -14.69
N HIS A 46 0.25 -14.83 -14.26
CA HIS A 46 -0.10 -15.11 -12.87
C HIS A 46 -0.16 -16.61 -12.62
N TYR A 47 0.08 -17.06 -11.38
CA TYR A 47 0.08 -18.48 -11.04
C TYR A 47 -0.17 -18.72 -9.55
N PHE A 48 -0.54 -19.97 -9.25
CA PHE A 48 -0.60 -20.54 -7.91
C PHE A 48 -0.04 -21.95 -7.91
N TYR A 49 0.10 -22.56 -6.73
CA TYR A 49 0.57 -23.95 -6.60
C TYR A 49 -0.49 -24.85 -5.98
N ILE A 50 -0.43 -26.14 -6.35
CA ILE A 50 -1.22 -27.21 -5.75
C ILE A 50 -0.34 -28.43 -5.50
N SER A 51 -0.58 -29.15 -4.39
CA SER A 51 0.18 -30.36 -4.06
C SER A 51 0.12 -31.41 -5.18
N LYS A 52 1.26 -32.05 -5.46
CA LYS A 52 1.36 -33.19 -6.38
C LYS A 52 1.52 -34.50 -5.60
N VAL A 53 0.84 -35.55 -6.04
CA VAL A 53 1.00 -36.90 -5.46
C VAL A 53 2.22 -37.58 -6.09
N PRO A 54 3.07 -38.29 -5.33
CA PRO A 54 4.24 -38.98 -5.89
C PRO A 54 3.88 -39.92 -7.04
N GLY A 55 4.64 -39.84 -8.15
CA GLY A 55 4.42 -40.66 -9.35
C GLY A 55 3.25 -40.22 -10.24
N GLU A 56 2.49 -39.20 -9.84
CA GLU A 56 1.42 -38.65 -10.66
C GLU A 56 1.97 -37.88 -11.85
N ILE A 57 1.41 -38.13 -13.04
CA ILE A 57 1.69 -37.37 -14.26
C ILE A 57 0.36 -36.89 -14.81
N ILE A 58 0.16 -35.58 -14.85
CA ILE A 58 -1.01 -34.98 -15.47
C ILE A 58 -0.64 -34.39 -16.82
N ASN A 59 -1.39 -34.79 -17.85
CA ASN A 59 -1.33 -34.17 -19.15
C ASN A 59 -1.82 -32.71 -19.05
N GLU A 60 -0.99 -31.76 -19.50
CA GLU A 60 -1.31 -30.34 -19.56
C GLU A 60 -2.62 -30.08 -20.33
N GLU A 61 -2.90 -30.84 -21.39
CA GLU A 61 -4.15 -30.73 -22.15
C GLU A 61 -5.39 -31.08 -21.31
N SER A 62 -5.27 -32.03 -20.39
CA SER A 62 -6.38 -32.43 -19.51
C SER A 62 -6.76 -31.30 -18.57
N LEU A 63 -5.78 -30.63 -17.96
CA LEU A 63 -6.04 -29.49 -17.07
C LEU A 63 -6.46 -28.24 -17.84
N LYS A 64 -5.96 -28.00 -19.06
CA LYS A 64 -6.49 -26.94 -19.94
C LYS A 64 -7.97 -27.10 -20.25
N LYS A 65 -8.48 -28.33 -20.31
CA LYS A 65 -9.92 -28.62 -20.47
C LYS A 65 -10.73 -28.34 -19.19
N VAL A 66 -10.11 -28.31 -18.01
CA VAL A 66 -10.79 -27.99 -16.74
C VAL A 66 -11.20 -26.52 -16.69
N HIS A 67 -10.34 -25.62 -17.17
CA HIS A 67 -10.66 -24.21 -17.23
C HIS A 67 -9.87 -23.52 -18.34
N LYS A 68 -10.58 -22.81 -19.24
CA LYS A 68 -10.00 -22.15 -20.44
C LYS A 68 -8.89 -21.13 -20.16
N GLU A 69 -8.84 -20.62 -18.94
CA GLU A 69 -7.85 -19.64 -18.48
C GLU A 69 -6.50 -20.27 -18.11
N ILE A 70 -6.41 -21.60 -18.01
CA ILE A 70 -5.14 -22.28 -17.72
C ILE A 70 -4.27 -22.25 -18.98
N VAL A 71 -3.08 -21.66 -18.87
CA VAL A 71 -2.18 -21.46 -20.02
C VAL A 71 -1.04 -22.47 -20.03
N LYS A 72 -0.45 -22.72 -18.87
CA LYS A 72 0.75 -23.53 -18.71
C LYS A 72 0.72 -24.22 -17.37
N ILE A 73 1.34 -25.39 -17.30
CA ILE A 73 1.55 -26.13 -16.05
C ILE A 73 3.00 -26.57 -16.00
N SER A 74 3.64 -26.43 -14.85
CA SER A 74 4.97 -26.97 -14.63
C SER A 74 5.03 -27.68 -13.29
N THR A 75 5.88 -28.69 -13.18
CA THR A 75 6.22 -29.29 -11.90
C THR A 75 7.39 -28.53 -11.29
N VAL A 76 7.28 -28.19 -10.02
CA VAL A 76 8.35 -27.56 -9.24
C VAL A 76 8.58 -28.34 -7.96
N ILE A 77 9.81 -28.32 -7.47
CA ILE A 77 10.20 -28.93 -6.21
C ILE A 77 10.44 -27.79 -5.22
N LYS A 78 9.71 -27.77 -4.10
CA LYS A 78 9.74 -26.68 -3.11
C LYS A 78 9.52 -27.20 -1.68
N SER A 79 9.84 -26.39 -0.68
CA SER A 79 9.44 -26.67 0.72
C SER A 79 8.20 -25.84 1.11
N ASN A 80 7.27 -26.43 1.86
CA ASN A 80 6.24 -25.66 2.53
C ASN A 80 6.89 -24.82 3.65
N ILE A 81 6.54 -23.54 3.74
CA ILE A 81 7.07 -22.66 4.78
C ILE A 81 6.50 -22.99 6.17
N TYR A 82 5.30 -23.56 6.24
CA TYR A 82 4.54 -23.67 7.49
C TYR A 82 4.72 -25.05 8.15
N GLY A 83 5.42 -25.05 9.29
CA GLY A 83 5.87 -26.26 9.97
C GLY A 83 7.23 -26.73 9.44
N TYR A 84 8.02 -27.34 10.30
CA TYR A 84 9.24 -28.01 9.89
C TYR A 84 8.91 -29.31 9.15
N SER A 85 9.46 -29.47 7.95
CA SER A 85 9.50 -30.73 7.25
C SER A 85 10.90 -30.95 6.67
N GLU A 86 11.30 -32.22 6.60
CA GLU A 86 12.52 -32.64 5.93
C GLU A 86 12.28 -32.77 4.43
N GLY A 87 13.23 -32.27 3.65
CA GLY A 87 13.20 -32.33 2.20
C GLY A 87 12.24 -31.34 1.52
N GLU A 88 12.11 -31.54 0.22
CA GLU A 88 11.23 -30.77 -0.66
C GLU A 88 10.18 -31.69 -1.27
N ASN A 89 9.01 -31.14 -1.59
CA ASN A 89 7.92 -31.86 -2.22
C ASN A 89 7.70 -31.33 -3.64
N GLU A 90 7.10 -32.17 -4.48
CA GLU A 90 6.66 -31.73 -5.80
C GLU A 90 5.31 -31.00 -5.73
N TYR A 91 5.17 -29.96 -6.55
CA TYR A 91 3.94 -29.19 -6.71
C TYR A 91 3.69 -28.93 -8.19
N TYR A 92 2.42 -28.85 -8.57
CA TYR A 92 2.07 -28.24 -9.85
C TYR A 92 1.97 -26.73 -9.68
N GLN A 93 2.70 -26.01 -10.52
CA GLN A 93 2.56 -24.57 -10.72
C GLN A 93 1.63 -24.34 -11.91
N ILE A 94 0.47 -23.74 -11.66
CA ILE A 94 -0.58 -23.56 -12.66
C ILE A 94 -0.64 -22.08 -13.03
N TYR A 95 -0.37 -21.78 -14.30
CA TYR A 95 -0.38 -20.43 -14.84
C TYR A 95 -1.74 -20.08 -15.43
N VAL A 96 -2.22 -18.87 -15.13
CA VAL A 96 -3.53 -18.37 -15.55
C VAL A 96 -3.38 -17.14 -16.45
N ARG A 97 -4.20 -17.08 -17.51
CA ARG A 97 -4.23 -15.96 -18.46
C ARG A 97 -4.78 -14.70 -17.82
N THR A 98 -5.97 -14.79 -17.24
CA THR A 98 -6.64 -13.66 -16.59
C THR A 98 -6.41 -13.69 -15.08
N PRO A 99 -5.59 -12.80 -14.49
CA PRO A 99 -5.24 -12.85 -13.08
C PRO A 99 -6.45 -12.76 -12.14
N LYS A 100 -7.47 -11.97 -12.52
CA LYS A 100 -8.72 -11.81 -11.74
C LYS A 100 -9.49 -13.12 -11.55
N LEU A 101 -9.32 -14.09 -12.45
CA LEU A 101 -10.03 -15.37 -12.41
C LEU A 101 -9.27 -16.45 -11.64
N ILE A 102 -8.15 -16.13 -10.99
CA ILE A 102 -7.31 -17.13 -10.30
C ILE A 102 -8.08 -17.94 -9.25
N GLN A 103 -9.04 -17.32 -8.54
CA GLN A 103 -9.84 -18.02 -7.55
C GLN A 103 -10.85 -18.98 -8.19
N SER A 104 -11.47 -18.59 -9.31
CA SER A 104 -12.36 -19.45 -10.11
C SER A 104 -11.60 -20.67 -10.66
N VAL A 105 -10.40 -20.42 -11.21
CA VAL A 105 -9.51 -21.49 -11.69
C VAL A 105 -9.13 -22.43 -10.56
N CYS A 106 -8.74 -21.88 -9.40
CA CYS A 106 -8.38 -22.67 -8.23
C CYS A 106 -9.52 -23.60 -7.78
N THR A 107 -10.76 -23.10 -7.72
CA THR A 107 -11.94 -23.91 -7.39
C THR A 107 -12.14 -25.05 -8.40
N ALA A 108 -12.14 -24.75 -9.70
CA ALA A 108 -12.31 -25.76 -10.74
C ALA A 108 -11.21 -26.84 -10.71
N VAL A 109 -9.96 -26.43 -10.49
CA VAL A 109 -8.81 -27.33 -10.36
C VAL A 109 -8.96 -28.23 -9.13
N LYS A 110 -9.32 -27.67 -7.96
CA LYS A 110 -9.56 -28.47 -6.75
C LYS A 110 -10.63 -29.53 -6.96
N GLU A 111 -11.77 -29.16 -7.55
CA GLU A 111 -12.86 -30.10 -7.87
C GLU A 111 -12.41 -31.20 -8.83
N HIS A 112 -11.57 -30.87 -9.81
CA HIS A 112 -11.02 -31.85 -10.73
C HIS A 112 -10.14 -32.88 -10.01
N PHE A 113 -9.25 -32.43 -9.12
CA PHE A 113 -8.38 -33.33 -8.35
C PHE A 113 -9.15 -34.21 -7.37
N ILE A 114 -10.20 -33.69 -6.71
CA ILE A 114 -11.12 -34.51 -5.88
C ILE A 114 -11.68 -35.69 -6.69
N ARG A 115 -12.09 -35.46 -7.95
CA ARG A 115 -12.67 -36.50 -8.82
C ARG A 115 -11.64 -37.54 -9.24
N ILE A 116 -10.41 -37.12 -9.57
CA ILE A 116 -9.34 -38.02 -10.01
C ILE A 116 -8.80 -38.85 -8.86
N ASP A 117 -8.55 -38.22 -7.71
CA ASP A 117 -8.00 -38.87 -6.53
C ASP A 117 -9.02 -39.80 -5.86
N ARG A 118 -10.30 -39.67 -6.20
CA ARG A 118 -11.43 -40.34 -5.54
C ARG A 118 -11.42 -40.11 -4.03
N THR A 119 -10.95 -38.94 -3.61
CA THR A 119 -10.93 -38.50 -2.21
C THR A 119 -12.11 -37.57 -1.95
N HIS A 120 -12.50 -37.44 -0.69
CA HIS A 120 -13.46 -36.40 -0.27
C HIS A 120 -12.74 -35.09 0.11
N GLU A 121 -11.41 -35.12 0.22
CA GLU A 121 -10.62 -33.98 0.66
C GLU A 121 -9.93 -33.26 -0.50
N PRO A 122 -10.07 -31.93 -0.61
CA PRO A 122 -9.36 -31.15 -1.63
C PRO A 122 -7.86 -31.12 -1.34
N ARG A 123 -7.05 -31.15 -2.41
CA ARG A 123 -5.62 -30.90 -2.28
C ARG A 123 -5.33 -29.50 -1.76
N ASN A 124 -4.20 -29.38 -1.04
CA ASN A 124 -3.70 -28.11 -0.55
C ASN A 124 -3.28 -27.20 -1.70
N VAL A 125 -3.69 -25.93 -1.62
CA VAL A 125 -3.31 -24.87 -2.56
C VAL A 125 -2.51 -23.79 -1.84
N PHE A 126 -1.61 -23.18 -2.58
CA PHE A 126 -0.64 -22.23 -2.05
C PHE A 126 -0.66 -20.96 -2.89
N GLU A 127 -0.49 -19.84 -2.20
CA GLU A 127 -0.30 -18.50 -2.78
C GLU A 127 -1.44 -17.99 -3.71
N THR A 128 -2.66 -18.53 -3.62
CA THR A 128 -3.82 -18.07 -4.40
C THR A 128 -4.34 -16.70 -3.94
N ASN A 129 -3.93 -16.24 -2.76
CA ASN A 129 -4.27 -14.95 -2.17
C ASN A 129 -3.27 -13.83 -2.54
N ILE A 130 -2.25 -14.12 -3.33
CA ILE A 130 -1.24 -13.12 -3.73
C ILE A 130 -1.71 -12.38 -4.97
N GLY A 131 -1.88 -11.07 -4.87
CA GLY A 131 -2.29 -10.25 -6.02
C GLY A 131 -1.23 -10.20 -7.13
N TYR A 132 -1.68 -10.10 -8.38
CA TYR A 132 -0.82 -10.17 -9.56
C TYR A 132 0.32 -9.14 -9.59
N ILE A 133 0.07 -7.87 -9.25
CA ILE A 133 1.13 -6.85 -9.20
C ILE A 133 2.21 -7.19 -8.17
N ILE A 134 1.82 -7.70 -6.99
CA ILE A 134 2.79 -8.17 -6.00
C ILE A 134 3.57 -9.37 -6.54
N ARG A 135 2.90 -10.33 -7.18
CA ARG A 135 3.55 -11.47 -7.82
C ARG A 135 4.59 -11.00 -8.85
N PHE A 136 4.20 -10.13 -9.77
CA PHE A 136 5.06 -9.57 -10.80
C PHE A 136 6.28 -8.89 -10.19
N MET A 137 6.10 -8.02 -9.20
CA MET A 137 7.18 -7.30 -8.53
C MET A 137 8.11 -8.23 -7.72
N VAL A 138 7.57 -9.25 -7.07
CA VAL A 138 8.37 -10.28 -6.39
C VAL A 138 9.18 -11.05 -7.42
N ASP A 139 8.58 -11.39 -8.55
CA ASP A 139 9.21 -12.25 -9.53
C ASP A 139 10.36 -11.60 -10.28
N THR A 140 10.18 -10.34 -10.65
CA THR A 140 11.14 -9.49 -11.37
C THR A 140 12.14 -8.81 -10.43
N GLY A 141 11.94 -8.94 -9.11
CA GLY A 141 12.79 -8.28 -8.10
C GLY A 141 12.51 -6.78 -7.93
N LEU A 142 11.54 -6.22 -8.65
CA LEU A 142 11.14 -4.82 -8.54
C LEU A 142 10.53 -4.49 -7.17
N VAL A 143 10.67 -3.24 -6.74
CA VAL A 143 10.09 -2.72 -5.48
C VAL A 143 9.36 -1.42 -5.74
N GLY A 144 8.42 -1.04 -4.87
CA GLY A 144 7.72 0.24 -5.01
C GLY A 144 8.68 1.39 -4.84
N MET A 145 8.54 2.44 -5.66
CA MET A 145 9.43 3.60 -5.64
C MET A 145 10.91 3.24 -5.78
N GLY A 146 11.23 2.13 -6.46
CA GLY A 146 12.57 1.78 -6.90
C GLY A 146 12.72 2.03 -8.40
N TYR A 147 13.92 2.44 -8.83
CA TYR A 147 14.20 2.60 -10.26
C TYR A 147 14.21 1.23 -10.96
N VAL A 148 13.73 1.23 -12.20
CA VAL A 148 13.69 0.08 -13.10
C VAL A 148 14.58 0.41 -14.29
N GLU A 149 15.42 -0.54 -14.66
CA GLU A 149 16.15 -0.53 -15.92
C GLU A 149 15.44 -1.44 -16.90
N VAL A 150 15.15 -0.91 -18.08
CA VAL A 150 14.44 -1.59 -19.16
C VAL A 150 15.32 -1.62 -20.39
N LEU A 151 15.48 -2.80 -20.98
CA LEU A 151 16.00 -2.95 -22.33
C LEU A 151 14.81 -3.07 -23.30
N PRO A 152 14.39 -1.98 -23.95
CA PRO A 152 13.12 -1.96 -24.67
C PRO A 152 13.19 -2.75 -25.98
N GLU A 153 12.08 -3.37 -26.34
CA GLU A 153 11.84 -3.98 -27.65
C GLU A 153 11.40 -2.93 -28.67
N THR A 154 10.57 -2.00 -28.20
CA THR A 154 10.22 -0.79 -28.95
C THR A 154 10.35 0.44 -28.07
N GLN A 155 10.70 1.54 -28.71
CA GLN A 155 10.81 2.86 -28.11
C GLN A 155 10.18 3.89 -29.05
N GLU A 156 9.24 4.69 -28.55
CA GLU A 156 8.59 5.76 -29.30
C GLU A 156 8.42 7.01 -28.42
N HIS A 157 8.70 8.19 -28.96
CA HIS A 157 8.34 9.45 -28.30
C HIS A 157 7.01 9.95 -28.84
N LYS A 158 6.02 10.08 -27.95
CA LYS A 158 4.67 10.53 -28.31
C LYS A 158 4.08 11.39 -27.20
N ASN A 159 3.49 12.53 -27.55
CA ASN A 159 2.84 13.44 -26.59
C ASN A 159 3.73 13.83 -25.39
N ASN A 160 5.02 14.15 -25.65
CA ASN A 160 6.02 14.45 -24.62
C ASN A 160 6.24 13.33 -23.59
N LYS A 161 6.01 12.08 -24.01
CA LYS A 161 6.20 10.88 -23.20
C LYS A 161 7.01 9.85 -23.98
N LEU A 162 7.88 9.14 -23.28
CA LEU A 162 8.61 7.99 -23.76
C LEU A 162 7.75 6.73 -23.58
N LEU A 163 7.34 6.11 -24.68
CA LEU A 163 6.59 4.85 -24.70
C LEU A 163 7.55 3.69 -24.96
N LEU A 164 7.55 2.72 -24.05
CA LEU A 164 8.41 1.54 -24.09
C LEU A 164 7.55 0.28 -24.09
N THR A 165 7.97 -0.71 -24.86
CA THR A 165 7.50 -2.10 -24.68
C THR A 165 8.68 -3.00 -24.36
N ALA A 166 8.46 -3.98 -23.49
CA ALA A 166 9.49 -4.96 -23.16
C ALA A 166 8.86 -6.28 -22.69
N ASP A 167 9.57 -7.39 -22.89
CA ASP A 167 9.29 -8.63 -22.17
C ASP A 167 9.76 -8.53 -20.70
N SER A 168 9.07 -9.23 -19.79
CA SER A 168 9.39 -9.27 -18.36
C SER A 168 10.81 -9.75 -18.03
N THR A 169 11.49 -10.44 -18.95
CA THR A 169 12.89 -10.84 -18.82
C THR A 169 13.89 -9.72 -19.10
N LYS A 170 13.45 -8.62 -19.73
CA LYS A 170 14.27 -7.46 -20.11
C LYS A 170 14.14 -6.27 -19.16
N ILE A 171 13.57 -6.50 -17.98
CA ILE A 171 13.44 -5.51 -16.92
C ILE A 171 14.19 -5.96 -15.67
N SER A 172 14.80 -5.01 -14.96
CA SER A 172 15.53 -5.31 -13.72
C SER A 172 15.52 -4.13 -12.76
N PRO A 173 15.66 -4.37 -11.43
CA PRO A 173 15.76 -3.28 -10.47
C PRO A 173 17.10 -2.55 -10.61
N ASN A 174 17.05 -1.23 -10.66
CA ASN A 174 18.23 -0.37 -10.72
C ASN A 174 18.44 0.35 -9.37
N LYS A 175 19.68 0.36 -8.88
CA LYS A 175 20.06 0.96 -7.58
C LYS A 175 21.09 2.09 -7.71
N SER A 176 21.51 2.44 -8.92
CA SER A 176 22.50 3.50 -9.12
C SER A 176 21.89 4.88 -8.89
N VAL A 177 20.59 5.05 -9.19
CA VAL A 177 19.85 6.28 -8.92
C VAL A 177 19.16 6.20 -7.57
N VAL A 178 19.37 7.22 -6.74
CA VAL A 178 18.90 7.23 -5.34
C VAL A 178 17.86 8.32 -5.08
N LYS A 179 18.01 9.48 -5.74
CA LYS A 179 17.11 10.64 -5.58
C LYS A 179 15.79 10.39 -6.29
N LEU A 180 14.73 11.06 -5.82
CA LEU A 180 13.46 11.04 -6.53
C LEU A 180 13.53 12.02 -7.71
N PRO A 181 12.90 11.71 -8.85
CA PRO A 181 12.79 12.69 -9.94
C PRO A 181 11.84 13.82 -9.52
N PRO A 182 11.76 14.92 -10.28
CA PRO A 182 10.79 15.97 -10.04
C PRO A 182 9.34 15.46 -10.04
N ILE A 183 8.71 15.41 -8.86
CA ILE A 183 7.32 14.95 -8.68
C ILE A 183 6.41 16.16 -8.59
N LYS A 184 5.48 16.30 -9.53
CA LYS A 184 4.48 17.37 -9.55
C LYS A 184 3.32 17.02 -8.62
N ILE A 185 3.10 17.86 -7.62
CA ILE A 185 2.10 17.65 -6.58
C ILE A 185 1.03 18.72 -6.72
N LEU A 186 -0.23 18.30 -6.88
CA LEU A 186 -1.40 19.16 -6.85
C LEU A 186 -2.16 18.94 -5.53
N SER A 187 -2.36 20.02 -4.79
CA SER A 187 -3.23 20.06 -3.62
C SER A 187 -4.48 20.86 -3.91
N LEU A 188 -5.64 20.37 -3.48
CA LEU A 188 -6.92 21.04 -3.69
C LEU A 188 -7.75 21.15 -2.41
N ASP A 189 -8.72 22.05 -2.47
CA ASP A 189 -9.76 22.31 -1.47
C ASP A 189 -10.98 22.91 -2.19
N ILE A 190 -12.20 22.64 -1.72
CA ILE A 190 -13.43 23.16 -2.32
C ILE A 190 -14.29 23.92 -1.31
N GLU A 191 -15.02 24.91 -1.83
CA GLU A 191 -16.08 25.59 -1.08
C GLU A 191 -17.44 25.34 -1.72
N CYS A 192 -18.41 24.98 -0.90
CA CYS A 192 -19.78 24.69 -1.30
C CYS A 192 -20.77 25.57 -0.54
N ILE A 193 -21.92 25.87 -1.15
CA ILE A 193 -22.98 26.65 -0.51
C ILE A 193 -24.16 25.76 -0.21
N GLY A 194 -24.30 25.38 1.06
CA GLY A 194 -25.44 24.63 1.57
C GLY A 194 -26.62 25.48 2.02
N GLU A 195 -27.74 24.82 2.29
CA GLU A 195 -28.81 25.35 3.12
C GLU A 195 -28.34 25.71 4.54
N ASP A 196 -28.98 26.70 5.17
CA ASP A 196 -28.55 27.21 6.46
C ASP A 196 -28.55 26.11 7.54
N ASN A 197 -27.46 26.01 8.29
CA ASN A 197 -27.23 25.02 9.36
C ASN A 197 -27.23 23.55 8.93
N LYS A 198 -27.12 23.24 7.63
CA LYS A 198 -26.95 21.87 7.13
C LYS A 198 -25.59 21.68 6.47
N PHE A 199 -25.08 20.46 6.55
CA PHE A 199 -23.90 20.06 5.78
C PHE A 199 -24.26 20.02 4.28
N PRO A 200 -23.41 20.51 3.39
CA PRO A 200 -23.72 20.57 1.96
C PRO A 200 -23.89 19.17 1.35
N THR A 201 -24.81 19.07 0.40
CA THR A 201 -25.20 17.84 -0.31
C THR A 201 -24.96 18.01 -1.82
N PRO A 202 -24.22 17.09 -2.48
CA PRO A 202 -23.89 17.23 -3.91
C PRO A 202 -25.11 17.31 -4.84
N GLN A 203 -26.27 16.81 -4.41
CA GLN A 203 -27.50 16.80 -5.21
C GLN A 203 -28.09 18.20 -5.40
N HIS A 204 -27.92 19.09 -4.43
CA HIS A 204 -28.60 20.38 -4.40
C HIS A 204 -27.61 21.54 -4.31
N ASP A 205 -26.60 21.39 -3.46
CA ASP A 205 -25.72 22.47 -3.07
C ASP A 205 -24.56 22.62 -4.07
N PRO A 206 -24.34 23.82 -4.64
CA PRO A 206 -23.31 24.04 -5.65
C PRO A 206 -21.91 24.17 -5.04
N VAL A 207 -20.92 23.72 -5.80
CA VAL A 207 -19.51 24.08 -5.61
C VAL A 207 -19.32 25.49 -6.16
N VAL A 208 -18.76 26.39 -5.36
CA VAL A 208 -18.60 27.80 -5.71
C VAL A 208 -17.15 28.24 -5.91
N GLN A 209 -16.21 27.58 -5.23
CA GLN A 209 -14.79 27.79 -5.44
C GLN A 209 -14.04 26.47 -5.39
N ILE A 210 -12.99 26.35 -6.22
CA ILE A 210 -12.02 25.26 -6.17
C ILE A 210 -10.64 25.88 -6.11
N GLY A 211 -10.00 25.79 -4.94
CA GLY A 211 -8.64 26.23 -4.72
C GLY A 211 -7.66 25.14 -5.15
N ASN A 212 -6.52 25.56 -5.70
CA ASN A 212 -5.45 24.65 -6.14
C ASN A 212 -4.09 25.26 -5.81
N ALA A 213 -3.18 24.44 -5.29
CA ALA A 213 -1.77 24.78 -5.12
C ALA A 213 -0.89 23.69 -5.75
N VAL A 214 0.11 24.12 -6.52
CA VAL A 214 1.05 23.22 -7.19
C VAL A 214 2.45 23.40 -6.61
N ALA A 215 3.11 22.28 -6.33
CA ALA A 215 4.52 22.23 -5.94
C ALA A 215 5.24 21.13 -6.71
N VAL A 216 6.58 21.18 -6.74
CA VAL A 216 7.41 20.16 -7.36
C VAL A 216 8.44 19.66 -6.35
N TYR A 217 8.34 18.40 -5.95
CA TYR A 217 9.31 17.74 -5.07
C TYR A 217 10.70 17.73 -5.71
N PRO A 218 11.79 17.96 -4.95
CA PRO A 218 11.88 18.08 -3.49
C PRO A 218 11.62 19.47 -2.89
N SER A 219 11.16 20.45 -3.68
CA SER A 219 10.98 21.82 -3.20
C SER A 219 9.65 22.01 -2.44
N PRO A 220 9.65 22.63 -1.25
CA PRO A 220 8.44 23.01 -0.54
C PRO A 220 7.76 24.25 -1.13
N VAL A 221 8.36 24.89 -2.13
CA VAL A 221 7.86 26.13 -2.73
C VAL A 221 6.62 25.84 -3.57
N ILE A 222 5.56 26.60 -3.31
CA ILE A 222 4.36 26.62 -4.15
C ILE A 222 4.69 27.42 -5.40
N ILE A 223 4.68 26.76 -6.56
CA ILE A 223 5.03 27.36 -7.85
C ILE A 223 3.83 27.97 -8.56
N GLU A 224 2.62 27.51 -8.24
CA GLU A 224 1.38 27.99 -8.84
C GLU A 224 0.23 27.92 -7.84
N LYS A 225 -0.62 28.94 -7.86
CA LYS A 225 -1.89 28.99 -7.11
C LYS A 225 -2.99 29.35 -8.08
N VAL A 226 -4.02 28.51 -8.17
CA VAL A 226 -5.12 28.68 -9.11
C VAL A 226 -6.45 28.58 -8.37
N LEU A 227 -7.33 29.53 -8.62
CA LEU A 227 -8.66 29.58 -8.05
C LEU A 227 -9.71 29.57 -9.15
N PHE A 228 -10.58 28.56 -9.15
CA PHE A 228 -11.78 28.52 -10.00
C PHE A 228 -12.96 29.07 -9.19
N CYS A 229 -13.78 29.94 -9.77
CA CYS A 229 -14.91 30.59 -9.10
C CYS A 229 -16.14 30.62 -10.00
N THR A 230 -17.34 30.46 -9.43
CA THR A 230 -18.63 30.59 -10.16
C THR A 230 -19.18 32.02 -10.26
N ARG A 231 -18.40 33.02 -9.82
CA ARG A 231 -18.72 34.46 -9.93
C ARG A 231 -17.44 35.31 -10.02
N PRO A 232 -17.53 36.55 -10.54
CA PRO A 232 -16.43 37.51 -10.53
C PRO A 232 -15.82 37.65 -9.13
N THR A 233 -14.50 37.56 -9.03
CA THR A 233 -13.78 37.62 -7.75
C THR A 233 -12.59 38.57 -7.92
N ASN A 234 -12.40 39.49 -6.97
CA ASN A 234 -11.32 40.47 -7.06
C ASN A 234 -9.95 39.78 -7.13
N PRO A 235 -8.96 40.36 -7.85
CA PRO A 235 -7.62 39.78 -7.97
C PRO A 235 -6.94 39.51 -6.61
N ILE A 236 -6.24 38.38 -6.52
CA ILE A 236 -5.39 38.01 -5.40
C ILE A 236 -3.93 38.01 -5.89
N PRO A 237 -3.00 38.73 -5.23
CA PRO A 237 -1.61 38.75 -5.65
C PRO A 237 -0.99 37.34 -5.74
N GLY A 238 -0.39 37.03 -6.90
CA GLY A 238 0.28 35.74 -7.14
C GLY A 238 -0.66 34.56 -7.34
N VAL A 239 -1.92 34.80 -7.70
CA VAL A 239 -2.94 33.77 -7.95
C VAL A 239 -3.57 33.97 -9.33
N THR A 240 -3.66 32.89 -10.09
CA THR A 240 -4.46 32.86 -11.33
C THR A 240 -5.92 32.58 -10.97
N ILE A 241 -6.84 33.47 -11.34
CA ILE A 241 -8.27 33.32 -11.06
C ILE A 241 -9.02 33.07 -12.36
N PHE A 242 -9.77 31.97 -12.41
CA PHE A 242 -10.73 31.68 -13.48
C PHE A 242 -12.15 31.87 -12.94
N SER A 243 -12.85 32.89 -13.41
CA SER A 243 -14.26 33.15 -13.05
C SER A 243 -15.20 32.69 -14.16
N PHE A 244 -16.20 31.90 -13.79
CA PHE A 244 -17.26 31.36 -14.64
C PHE A 244 -18.61 31.90 -14.17
N MET A 245 -19.63 31.87 -15.02
CA MET A 245 -21.00 32.21 -14.63
C MET A 245 -21.87 30.97 -14.38
N ASP A 246 -21.44 29.82 -14.90
CA ASP A 246 -22.09 28.52 -14.71
C ASP A 246 -21.15 27.53 -13.99
N GLU A 247 -21.69 26.81 -13.02
CA GLU A 247 -20.97 25.78 -12.26
C GLU A 247 -20.50 24.64 -13.18
N LYS A 248 -21.30 24.28 -14.20
CA LYS A 248 -20.94 23.20 -15.12
C LYS A 248 -19.70 23.53 -15.95
N GLU A 249 -19.60 24.78 -16.38
CA GLU A 249 -18.41 25.29 -17.08
C GLU A 249 -17.19 25.27 -16.16
N MET A 250 -17.33 25.73 -14.92
CA MET A 250 -16.25 25.70 -13.93
C MET A 250 -15.73 24.29 -13.67
N LEU A 251 -16.62 23.32 -13.42
CA LEU A 251 -16.24 21.93 -13.17
C LEU A 251 -15.57 21.29 -14.40
N THR A 252 -16.10 21.57 -15.60
CA THR A 252 -15.52 21.06 -16.85
C THR A 252 -14.12 21.64 -17.08
N ALA A 253 -13.96 22.96 -16.88
CA ALA A 253 -12.67 23.63 -17.01
C ALA A 253 -11.65 23.14 -15.99
N TRP A 254 -12.06 22.92 -14.74
CA TRP A 254 -11.18 22.37 -13.70
C TRP A 254 -10.69 20.96 -14.07
N SER A 255 -11.59 20.07 -14.51
CA SER A 255 -11.22 18.71 -14.93
C SER A 255 -10.22 18.72 -16.09
N GLN A 256 -10.45 19.57 -17.11
CA GLN A 256 -9.53 19.75 -18.23
C GLN A 256 -8.18 20.34 -17.79
N TRP A 257 -8.20 21.29 -16.85
CA TRP A 257 -6.99 21.88 -16.29
C TRP A 257 -6.15 20.87 -15.52
N VAL A 258 -6.76 20.00 -14.70
CA VAL A 258 -6.04 18.92 -14.00
C VAL A 258 -5.40 17.96 -15.00
N SER A 259 -6.13 17.58 -16.06
CA SER A 259 -5.61 16.74 -17.14
C SER A 259 -4.40 17.37 -17.82
N ALA A 260 -4.48 18.67 -18.17
CA ALA A 260 -3.40 19.42 -18.81
C ALA A 260 -2.20 19.65 -17.89
N LEU A 261 -2.44 19.94 -16.60
CA LEU A 261 -1.40 20.09 -15.59
C LEU A 261 -0.61 18.79 -15.41
N ASN A 262 -1.28 17.65 -15.54
CA ASN A 262 -0.73 16.31 -15.41
C ASN A 262 0.05 16.07 -14.08
N PRO A 263 -0.55 16.28 -12.90
CA PRO A 263 0.11 16.03 -11.62
C PRO A 263 0.38 14.55 -11.36
N ASP A 264 1.50 14.25 -10.70
CA ASP A 264 1.86 12.89 -10.26
C ASP A 264 1.12 12.49 -8.99
N VAL A 265 0.97 13.46 -8.08
CA VAL A 265 0.36 13.27 -6.76
C VAL A 265 -0.81 14.23 -6.62
N LEU A 266 -1.96 13.71 -6.22
CA LEU A 266 -3.12 14.46 -5.76
C LEU A 266 -3.12 14.42 -4.23
N THR A 267 -3.12 15.60 -3.61
CA THR A 267 -3.14 15.76 -2.16
C THR A 267 -4.12 16.86 -1.75
N GLY A 268 -4.17 17.17 -0.47
CA GLY A 268 -5.13 18.05 0.17
C GLY A 268 -5.40 17.54 1.57
N TYR A 269 -6.46 18.04 2.20
CA TYR A 269 -6.81 17.65 3.56
C TYR A 269 -8.27 17.19 3.61
N ASN A 270 -8.49 15.87 3.73
CA ASN A 270 -9.82 15.24 3.64
C ASN A 270 -10.40 15.11 2.23
N ILE A 271 -9.55 15.17 1.19
CA ILE A 271 -9.95 15.02 -0.21
C ILE A 271 -10.57 13.66 -0.53
N THR A 272 -10.19 12.59 0.18
CA THR A 272 -10.69 11.23 -0.09
C THR A 272 -12.10 11.03 0.42
N GLN A 273 -12.48 11.70 1.52
CA GLN A 273 -13.77 11.53 2.18
C GLN A 273 -14.75 12.66 1.87
N PHE A 274 -14.26 13.84 1.45
CA PHE A 274 -15.10 15.00 1.16
C PHE A 274 -14.90 15.53 -0.26
N ASP A 275 -13.81 16.25 -0.54
CA ASP A 275 -13.70 17.11 -1.74
C ASP A 275 -13.94 16.34 -3.05
N MET A 276 -13.21 15.26 -3.28
CA MET A 276 -13.31 14.48 -4.51
C MET A 276 -14.64 13.72 -4.62
N PRO A 277 -15.11 12.99 -3.58
CA PRO A 277 -16.46 12.43 -3.61
C PRO A 277 -17.55 13.49 -3.87
N TYR A 278 -17.41 14.68 -3.30
CA TYR A 278 -18.36 15.77 -3.52
C TYR A 278 -18.36 16.24 -4.98
N LEU A 279 -17.18 16.54 -5.53
CA LEU A 279 -17.00 16.93 -6.94
C LEU A 279 -17.56 15.88 -7.91
N LEU A 280 -17.23 14.59 -7.71
CA LEU A 280 -17.69 13.49 -8.56
C LEU A 280 -19.21 13.34 -8.51
N ASN A 281 -19.81 13.40 -7.31
CA ASN A 281 -21.25 13.28 -7.14
C ASN A 281 -22.00 14.52 -7.64
N ARG A 282 -21.45 15.72 -7.47
CA ARG A 282 -22.02 16.97 -7.98
C ARG A 282 -22.01 16.99 -9.49
N ALA A 283 -20.89 16.63 -10.11
CA ALA A 283 -20.78 16.49 -11.56
C ALA A 283 -21.79 15.46 -12.09
N LYS A 284 -21.99 14.33 -11.40
CA LYS A 284 -23.02 13.35 -11.74
C LYS A 284 -24.43 13.94 -11.65
N ALA A 285 -24.76 14.66 -10.58
CA ALA A 285 -26.06 15.31 -10.40
C ALA A 285 -26.35 16.36 -11.50
N LEU A 286 -25.31 17.04 -11.99
CA LEU A 286 -25.39 18.03 -13.07
C LEU A 286 -25.37 17.43 -14.48
N GLY A 287 -25.21 16.10 -14.61
CA GLY A 287 -25.14 15.39 -15.90
C GLY A 287 -23.77 15.46 -16.60
N LEU A 288 -22.70 15.83 -15.90
CA LEU A 288 -21.33 15.96 -16.44
C LEU A 288 -20.60 14.62 -16.44
N THR A 289 -21.00 13.72 -17.35
CA THR A 289 -20.44 12.36 -17.45
C THR A 289 -18.94 12.32 -17.72
N LYS A 290 -18.39 13.36 -18.39
CA LYS A 290 -16.97 13.48 -18.73
C LYS A 290 -16.10 14.06 -17.62
N PHE A 291 -16.68 14.64 -16.56
CA PHE A 291 -15.92 15.30 -15.49
C PHE A 291 -14.88 14.39 -14.86
N LYS A 292 -15.21 13.11 -14.65
CA LYS A 292 -14.37 12.11 -13.98
C LYS A 292 -13.13 11.65 -14.77
N TYR A 293 -12.95 12.07 -16.01
CA TYR A 293 -11.83 11.64 -16.87
C TYR A 293 -10.66 12.64 -16.79
N PHE A 294 -10.08 12.76 -15.60
CA PHE A 294 -8.84 13.51 -15.34
C PHE A 294 -7.67 12.62 -14.89
N SER A 295 -7.84 11.31 -15.01
CA SER A 295 -6.81 10.28 -14.85
C SER A 295 -5.73 10.37 -15.95
N ARG A 296 -4.63 9.62 -15.82
CA ARG A 296 -3.66 9.45 -16.92
C ARG A 296 -4.01 8.30 -17.86
N THR A 297 -4.94 7.45 -17.47
CA THR A 297 -5.49 6.37 -18.29
C THR A 297 -6.91 6.74 -18.75
N ASP A 298 -7.48 5.96 -19.66
CA ASP A 298 -8.88 6.10 -20.08
C ASP A 298 -9.88 5.71 -18.97
N GLU A 299 -9.39 5.15 -17.86
CA GLU A 299 -10.23 4.79 -16.72
C GLU A 299 -10.61 6.04 -15.90
N PRO A 300 -11.89 6.18 -15.53
CA PRO A 300 -12.35 7.34 -14.78
C PRO A 300 -11.83 7.35 -13.35
N ALA A 301 -11.72 8.54 -12.76
CA ALA A 301 -11.62 8.69 -11.32
C ALA A 301 -12.91 8.19 -10.64
N GLU A 302 -12.77 7.39 -9.60
CA GLU A 302 -13.90 6.83 -8.86
C GLU A 302 -13.63 6.71 -7.36
N THR A 303 -14.72 6.76 -6.58
CA THR A 303 -14.71 6.44 -5.16
C THR A 303 -15.26 5.03 -4.99
N THR A 304 -14.43 4.10 -4.54
CA THR A 304 -14.81 2.71 -4.28
C THR A 304 -15.03 2.51 -2.79
N GLN A 305 -16.13 1.88 -2.36
CA GLN A 305 -16.26 1.50 -0.94
C GLN A 305 -15.19 0.46 -0.59
N GLY A 306 -14.56 0.62 0.58
CA GLY A 306 -13.35 -0.07 1.04
C GLY A 306 -13.41 -1.59 1.00
N LEU A 307 -13.23 -2.12 -0.20
CA LEU A 307 -12.60 -3.35 -0.57
C LEU A 307 -11.80 -2.91 -1.79
N PHE A 308 -10.49 -3.14 -1.81
CA PHE A 308 -9.91 -3.46 -3.12
C PHE A 308 -10.89 -4.42 -3.76
N LYS A 309 -11.32 -4.19 -5.01
CA LYS A 309 -12.07 -5.19 -5.78
C LYS A 309 -11.36 -6.54 -5.63
N GLN A 310 -11.68 -7.31 -4.59
CA GLN A 310 -11.99 -8.72 -4.74
C GLN A 310 -13.25 -8.63 -5.56
N ASP A 311 -13.03 -8.67 -6.88
CA ASP A 311 -14.01 -8.45 -7.91
C ASP A 311 -15.23 -9.33 -7.63
N SER A 312 -16.23 -8.75 -6.97
CA SER A 312 -17.49 -9.40 -6.65
C SER A 312 -18.35 -9.38 -7.90
N ASN A 313 -18.10 -10.31 -8.80
CA ASN A 313 -19.13 -10.85 -9.69
C ASN A 313 -19.43 -12.27 -9.23
N ASN A 314 -19.96 -12.39 -8.00
CA ASN A 314 -20.67 -13.60 -7.60
C ASN A 314 -22.12 -13.43 -8.07
N SER A 315 -22.35 -13.59 -9.37
CA SER A 315 -23.70 -13.67 -9.91
C SER A 315 -24.28 -15.05 -9.65
N ASN A 316 -24.67 -15.32 -8.40
CA ASN A 316 -25.72 -16.30 -8.15
C ASN A 316 -27.06 -15.55 -8.19
N LYS A 317 -27.60 -15.44 -9.41
CA LYS A 317 -29.04 -15.31 -9.59
C LYS A 317 -29.65 -16.60 -9.07
N ASN A 318 -30.33 -16.54 -7.93
CA ASN A 318 -31.57 -17.27 -7.65
C ASN A 318 -32.05 -16.97 -6.22
N GLY A 319 -33.31 -16.55 -6.09
CA GLY A 319 -34.15 -16.83 -4.92
C GLY A 319 -34.25 -15.74 -3.86
N ASP A 320 -35.39 -15.04 -3.89
CA ASP A 320 -36.16 -14.57 -2.73
C ASP A 320 -35.65 -13.38 -1.91
N ALA A 321 -36.05 -12.21 -2.42
CA ALA A 321 -36.34 -11.05 -1.59
C ALA A 321 -37.44 -11.37 -0.57
N LYS A 322 -37.13 -11.28 0.73
CA LYS A 322 -38.08 -10.93 1.79
C LYS A 322 -37.36 -10.58 3.09
N ASN A 323 -37.55 -9.31 3.49
CA ASN A 323 -37.58 -8.77 4.85
C ASN A 323 -36.54 -9.22 5.88
N SER A 324 -35.56 -8.36 6.11
CA SER A 324 -34.99 -8.13 7.45
C SER A 324 -34.55 -6.68 7.62
N THR A 325 -35.52 -5.79 7.76
CA THR A 325 -35.33 -4.53 8.48
C THR A 325 -34.99 -4.82 9.95
N SER A 326 -34.12 -4.00 10.53
CA SER A 326 -33.74 -3.88 11.96
C SER A 326 -32.66 -4.83 12.49
N ASN A 327 -31.38 -4.40 12.40
CA ASN A 327 -30.43 -4.31 13.53
C ASN A 327 -29.00 -3.90 13.12
N GLU A 328 -28.81 -2.90 12.25
CA GLU A 328 -27.48 -2.36 11.90
C GLU A 328 -27.18 -0.98 12.52
N GLN A 329 -27.92 -0.58 13.55
CA GLN A 329 -27.54 0.55 14.39
C GLN A 329 -26.96 0.04 15.71
N LYS A 330 -25.72 -0.48 15.67
CA LYS A 330 -24.76 -0.58 16.80
C LYS A 330 -23.50 -1.38 16.43
N SER A 331 -22.73 -0.91 15.45
CA SER A 331 -21.25 -0.89 15.48
C SER A 331 -20.75 -0.14 14.24
N GLY A 332 -20.48 1.16 14.42
CA GLY A 332 -20.16 2.08 13.33
C GLY A 332 -18.73 1.95 12.83
N PHE A 333 -18.47 0.95 11.98
CA PHE A 333 -17.29 0.93 11.11
C PHE A 333 -17.70 0.48 9.70
N THR A 334 -18.26 1.40 8.93
CA THR A 334 -18.29 1.26 7.46
C THR A 334 -16.85 1.43 6.95
N ALA A 335 -16.36 0.51 6.12
CA ALA A 335 -15.02 0.62 5.57
C ALA A 335 -14.89 1.97 4.81
N PRO A 336 -13.81 2.75 5.03
CA PRO A 336 -13.67 4.06 4.41
C PRO A 336 -13.67 3.92 2.89
N ALA A 337 -14.36 4.84 2.23
CA ALA A 337 -14.37 4.90 0.78
C ALA A 337 -12.97 5.30 0.28
N LEU A 338 -12.45 4.57 -0.70
CA LEU A 338 -11.16 4.80 -1.33
C LEU A 338 -11.34 5.60 -2.61
N LEU A 339 -10.60 6.71 -2.74
CA LEU A 339 -10.48 7.44 -4.00
C LEU A 339 -9.39 6.81 -4.87
N VAL A 340 -9.74 6.46 -6.11
CA VAL A 340 -8.79 5.97 -7.12
C VAL A 340 -8.80 6.93 -8.30
N VAL A 341 -7.63 7.43 -8.67
CA VAL A 341 -7.41 8.25 -9.86
C VAL A 341 -6.31 7.57 -10.70
N PRO A 342 -6.68 6.68 -11.63
CA PRO A 342 -5.72 5.87 -12.38
C PRO A 342 -4.54 6.67 -12.95
N GLY A 343 -3.32 6.20 -12.67
CA GLY A 343 -2.07 6.85 -13.07
C GLY A 343 -1.58 7.98 -12.16
N ARG A 344 -2.35 8.35 -11.14
CA ARG A 344 -2.00 9.39 -10.17
C ARG A 344 -2.02 8.84 -8.74
N LEU A 345 -1.05 9.24 -7.94
CA LEU A 345 -0.98 8.87 -6.53
C LEU A 345 -1.90 9.77 -5.71
N VAL A 346 -2.87 9.19 -5.01
CA VAL A 346 -3.69 9.92 -4.03
C VAL A 346 -3.01 9.86 -2.66
N PHE A 347 -2.69 11.03 -2.10
CA PHE A 347 -1.96 11.18 -0.84
C PHE A 347 -2.67 12.19 0.07
N ASP A 348 -3.78 11.79 0.69
CA ASP A 348 -4.57 12.65 1.56
C ASP A 348 -3.88 12.88 2.92
N MET A 349 -3.60 14.15 3.23
CA MET A 349 -2.85 14.50 4.43
C MET A 349 -3.60 14.23 5.73
N LEU A 350 -4.93 14.24 5.75
CA LEU A 350 -5.70 13.89 6.95
C LEU A 350 -5.48 12.41 7.32
N ASP A 351 -5.57 11.53 6.33
CA ASP A 351 -5.39 10.09 6.53
C ASP A 351 -3.95 9.76 6.93
N ILE A 352 -2.97 10.42 6.31
CA ILE A 352 -1.55 10.26 6.64
C ILE A 352 -1.27 10.77 8.07
N VAL A 353 -1.75 11.96 8.44
CA VAL A 353 -1.51 12.52 9.77
C VAL A 353 -2.14 11.65 10.87
N LYS A 354 -3.36 11.14 10.67
CA LYS A 354 -4.03 10.21 11.60
C LYS A 354 -3.26 8.91 11.82
N LYS A 355 -2.55 8.43 10.79
CA LYS A 355 -1.75 7.20 10.86
C LYS A 355 -0.42 7.43 11.56
N GLU A 356 0.25 8.54 11.27
CA GLU A 356 1.62 8.79 11.74
C GLU A 356 1.66 9.45 13.13
N PHE A 357 0.65 10.23 13.50
CA PHE A 357 0.67 11.04 14.72
C PHE A 357 -0.54 10.79 15.61
N LYS A 358 -0.34 10.91 16.93
CA LYS A 358 -1.41 10.92 17.92
C LYS A 358 -1.59 12.35 18.43
N LEU A 359 -2.59 13.04 17.88
CA LEU A 359 -2.89 14.44 18.19
C LEU A 359 -4.25 14.56 18.90
N HIS A 360 -4.43 15.63 19.68
CA HIS A 360 -5.70 15.94 20.35
C HIS A 360 -6.81 16.31 19.35
N SER A 361 -6.45 16.99 18.26
CA SER A 361 -7.36 17.35 17.16
C SER A 361 -6.65 17.13 15.83
N TYR A 362 -7.42 16.69 14.83
CA TYR A 362 -6.97 16.49 13.45
C TYR A 362 -7.61 17.49 12.49
N SER A 363 -8.12 18.64 12.97
CA SER A 363 -8.48 19.73 12.06
C SER A 363 -7.22 20.31 11.41
N LEU A 364 -7.32 20.79 10.17
CA LEU A 364 -6.19 21.38 9.47
C LEU A 364 -5.58 22.55 10.25
N ASN A 365 -6.41 23.37 10.92
CA ASN A 365 -5.94 24.45 11.78
C ASN A 365 -5.11 23.93 12.98
N ALA A 366 -5.59 22.90 13.69
CA ALA A 366 -4.86 22.33 14.83
C ALA A 366 -3.53 21.70 14.39
N VAL A 367 -3.55 20.95 13.28
CA VAL A 367 -2.35 20.31 12.74
C VAL A 367 -1.34 21.35 12.23
N SER A 368 -1.81 22.40 11.56
CA SER A 368 -0.96 23.51 11.10
C SER A 368 -0.32 24.26 12.28
N SER A 369 -1.08 24.49 13.36
CA SER A 369 -0.54 25.10 14.58
C SER A 369 0.57 24.25 15.21
N VAL A 370 0.35 22.94 15.35
CA VAL A 370 1.33 22.02 15.94
C VAL A 370 2.58 21.85 15.08
N PHE A 371 2.44 21.81 13.75
CA PHE A 371 3.54 21.46 12.86
C PHE A 371 4.23 22.64 12.19
N LEU A 372 3.52 23.74 11.94
CA LEU A 372 4.04 24.93 11.27
C LEU A 372 4.13 26.14 12.22
N GLY A 373 3.51 26.10 13.40
CA GLY A 373 3.44 27.25 14.30
C GLY A 373 2.52 28.37 13.82
N GLU A 374 1.62 28.06 12.87
CA GLU A 374 0.73 29.03 12.24
C GLU A 374 -0.73 28.73 12.58
N GLN A 375 -1.50 29.78 12.83
CA GLN A 375 -2.95 29.68 12.95
C GLN A 375 -3.62 30.08 11.63
N LYS A 376 -4.73 29.41 11.32
CA LYS A 376 -5.61 29.78 10.22
C LYS A 376 -6.59 30.85 10.70
N GLU A 377 -6.90 31.84 9.85
CA GLU A 377 -8.08 32.66 10.04
C GLU A 377 -9.29 31.79 9.70
N ASP A 378 -10.09 31.46 10.71
CA ASP A 378 -11.19 30.52 10.56
C ASP A 378 -12.42 31.22 9.97
N VAL A 379 -12.83 30.84 8.77
CA VAL A 379 -14.12 31.23 8.20
C VAL A 379 -15.11 30.16 8.60
N HIS A 380 -15.91 30.48 9.62
CA HIS A 380 -16.96 29.58 10.08
C HIS A 380 -17.92 29.26 8.92
N TYR A 381 -18.40 28.02 8.81
CA TYR A 381 -19.21 27.56 7.67
C TYR A 381 -20.45 28.43 7.41
N THR A 382 -21.03 29.04 8.46
CA THR A 382 -22.17 29.98 8.35
C THR A 382 -21.83 31.28 7.62
N GLN A 383 -20.55 31.62 7.50
CA GLN A 383 -20.06 32.83 6.82
C GLN A 383 -19.79 32.60 5.32
N ILE A 384 -19.68 31.34 4.86
CA ILE A 384 -19.39 31.03 3.45
C ILE A 384 -20.46 31.63 2.52
N LYS A 385 -21.74 31.37 2.81
CA LYS A 385 -22.88 31.87 2.01
C LYS A 385 -22.99 33.40 2.02
N PRO A 386 -22.90 34.11 3.18
CA PRO A 386 -22.79 35.57 3.20
C PRO A 386 -21.62 36.13 2.40
N LEU A 387 -20.42 35.56 2.54
CA LEU A 387 -19.22 36.02 1.81
C LEU A 387 -19.37 35.84 0.30
N TYR A 388 -19.98 34.74 -0.14
CA TYR A 388 -20.21 34.50 -1.56
C TYR A 388 -21.26 35.45 -2.17
N ASN A 389 -22.37 35.69 -1.47
CA ASN A 389 -23.46 36.54 -1.94
C ASN A 389 -23.22 38.04 -1.77
N GLY A 390 -22.13 38.44 -1.10
CA GLY A 390 -21.70 39.83 -0.99
C GLY A 390 -21.05 40.34 -2.28
N THR A 391 -19.91 41.03 -2.13
CA THR A 391 -19.19 41.68 -3.21
C THR A 391 -18.07 40.80 -3.77
N ASP A 392 -17.46 41.25 -4.85
CA ASP A 392 -16.25 40.64 -5.43
C ASP A 392 -15.09 40.60 -4.42
N GLU A 393 -15.05 41.54 -3.48
CA GLU A 393 -14.07 41.59 -2.39
C GLU A 393 -14.37 40.54 -1.29
N THR A 394 -15.64 40.31 -0.95
CA THR A 394 -15.98 39.27 0.02
C THR A 394 -15.74 37.87 -0.55
N ARG A 395 -15.98 37.68 -1.86
CA ARG A 395 -15.59 36.45 -2.59
C ARG A 395 -14.08 36.26 -2.66
N LYS A 396 -13.32 37.34 -2.78
CA LYS A 396 -11.86 37.30 -2.70
C LYS A 396 -11.39 36.84 -1.32
N ARG A 397 -12.01 37.30 -0.23
CA ARG A 397 -11.72 36.81 1.13
C ARG A 397 -11.96 35.30 1.25
N LEU A 398 -13.08 34.80 0.71
CA LEU A 398 -13.37 33.36 0.64
C LEU A 398 -12.30 32.62 -0.19
N GLY A 399 -11.89 33.19 -1.33
CA GLY A 399 -10.85 32.62 -2.18
C GLY A 399 -9.48 32.53 -1.50
N VAL A 400 -9.08 33.55 -0.73
CA VAL A 400 -7.85 33.53 0.07
C VAL A 400 -7.90 32.44 1.14
N TYR A 401 -9.06 32.26 1.78
CA TYR A 401 -9.30 31.21 2.76
C TYR A 401 -9.17 29.81 2.14
N CYS A 402 -9.86 29.54 1.03
CA CYS A 402 -9.78 28.28 0.30
C CYS A 402 -8.34 27.99 -0.18
N LEU A 403 -7.66 28.98 -0.76
CA LEU A 403 -6.26 28.83 -1.18
C LEU A 403 -5.32 28.52 -0.02
N LYS A 404 -5.56 29.06 1.18
CA LYS A 404 -4.76 28.72 2.37
C LYS A 404 -4.84 27.24 2.69
N ASP A 405 -6.02 26.63 2.55
CA ASP A 405 -6.22 25.21 2.79
C ASP A 405 -5.59 24.30 1.73
N THR A 406 -5.31 24.84 0.55
CA THR A 406 -4.60 24.07 -0.49
C THR A 406 -3.11 23.95 -0.22
N TYR A 407 -2.41 24.99 0.23
CA TYR A 407 -0.96 24.94 0.38
C TYR A 407 -0.47 24.49 1.76
N LEU A 408 -1.29 24.56 2.81
CA LEU A 408 -0.94 24.05 4.15
C LEU A 408 -0.64 22.53 4.15
N PRO A 409 -1.44 21.66 3.49
CA PRO A 409 -1.15 20.23 3.37
C PRO A 409 0.22 19.94 2.75
N ILE A 410 0.57 20.67 1.68
CA ILE A 410 1.89 20.57 1.05
C ILE A 410 2.99 20.94 2.05
N ARG A 411 2.86 22.08 2.75
CA ARG A 411 3.86 22.52 3.73
C ARG A 411 4.03 21.53 4.89
N ILE A 412 2.94 20.95 5.40
CA ILE A 412 2.98 19.91 6.44
C ILE A 412 3.70 18.66 5.92
N MET A 413 3.35 18.21 4.71
CA MET A 413 3.97 17.05 4.06
C MET A 413 5.50 17.19 3.96
N TYR A 414 6.00 18.37 3.55
CA TYR A 414 7.44 18.65 3.49
C TYR A 414 8.06 18.78 4.88
N THR A 415 7.47 19.55 5.78
CA THR A 415 8.00 19.79 7.14
C THR A 415 8.19 18.49 7.92
N LYS A 416 7.31 17.50 7.69
CA LYS A 416 7.37 16.18 8.34
C LYS A 416 7.98 15.09 7.46
N ASN A 417 8.50 15.41 6.28
CA ASN A 417 9.09 14.48 5.34
C ASN A 417 8.18 13.29 4.98
N LEU A 418 6.86 13.51 4.96
CA LEU A 418 5.88 12.42 4.90
C LEU A 418 5.91 11.68 3.56
N PHE A 419 6.03 12.41 2.44
CA PHE A 419 6.08 11.79 1.12
C PHE A 419 7.31 10.88 0.96
N ILE A 420 8.50 11.37 1.29
CA ILE A 420 9.73 10.57 1.21
C ILE A 420 9.74 9.40 2.20
N ASN A 421 9.16 9.56 3.40
CA ASN A 421 8.98 8.46 4.35
C ASN A 421 8.19 7.30 3.73
N TYR A 422 7.09 7.60 3.05
CA TYR A 422 6.28 6.58 2.37
C TYR A 422 6.99 5.99 1.15
N CYS A 423 7.76 6.77 0.40
CA CYS A 423 8.54 6.28 -0.73
C CYS A 423 9.61 5.26 -0.28
N GLU A 424 10.39 5.57 0.76
CA GLU A 424 11.40 4.64 1.28
C GLU A 424 10.77 3.43 1.95
N LEU A 425 9.62 3.59 2.60
CA LEU A 425 8.87 2.48 3.15
C LEU A 425 8.38 1.53 2.05
N ALA A 426 7.91 2.05 0.91
CA ALA A 426 7.50 1.25 -0.24
C ALA A 426 8.70 0.46 -0.82
N ARG A 427 9.86 1.12 -0.88
CA ARG A 427 11.12 0.52 -1.35
C ARG A 427 11.62 -0.60 -0.44
N VAL A 428 11.58 -0.38 0.88
CA VAL A 428 12.02 -1.37 1.89
C VAL A 428 11.07 -2.57 1.98
N THR A 429 9.76 -2.33 1.88
CA THR A 429 8.74 -3.39 1.99
C THR A 429 8.45 -4.07 0.66
N GLY A 430 8.84 -3.47 -0.46
CA GLY A 430 8.65 -4.03 -1.79
C GLY A 430 7.18 -4.09 -2.22
N VAL A 431 6.38 -3.09 -1.87
CA VAL A 431 4.97 -2.94 -2.29
C VAL A 431 4.76 -1.59 -2.97
N PRO A 432 3.75 -1.45 -3.86
CA PRO A 432 3.37 -0.15 -4.40
C PRO A 432 3.07 0.86 -3.28
N VAL A 433 3.43 2.13 -3.48
CA VAL A 433 3.26 3.17 -2.43
C VAL A 433 1.79 3.37 -2.06
N GLU A 434 0.88 3.22 -3.02
CA GLU A 434 -0.58 3.29 -2.81
C GLU A 434 -1.07 2.23 -1.80
N PHE A 435 -0.42 1.06 -1.70
CA PHE A 435 -0.80 0.04 -0.73
C PHE A 435 -0.47 0.47 0.70
N LEU A 436 0.53 1.34 0.89
CA LEU A 436 0.86 1.85 2.22
C LEU A 436 -0.19 2.84 2.72
N VAL A 437 -0.82 3.57 1.79
CA VAL A 437 -1.92 4.49 2.07
C VAL A 437 -3.23 3.73 2.22
N ASN A 438 -3.47 2.67 1.44
CA ASN A 438 -4.81 2.09 1.32
C ASN A 438 -4.98 0.74 2.04
N ARG A 439 -3.88 0.09 2.48
CA ARG A 439 -3.91 -1.23 3.14
C ARG A 439 -3.30 -1.22 4.53
N GLY A 440 -3.66 -2.25 5.30
CA GLY A 440 -3.06 -2.52 6.61
C GLY A 440 -1.60 -2.99 6.52
N GLN A 441 -0.96 -3.10 7.67
CA GLN A 441 0.47 -3.44 7.80
C GLN A 441 0.83 -4.83 7.25
N GLY A 442 -0.12 -5.78 7.23
CA GLY A 442 0.14 -7.17 6.88
C GLY A 442 0.73 -7.37 5.48
N ILE A 443 0.31 -6.58 4.48
CA ILE A 443 0.81 -6.69 3.10
C ILE A 443 2.31 -6.40 2.99
N ARG A 444 2.83 -5.55 3.89
CA ARG A 444 4.24 -5.12 3.93
C ARG A 444 5.13 -6.31 4.28
N VAL A 445 4.78 -7.04 5.33
CA VAL A 445 5.53 -8.22 5.79
C VAL A 445 5.33 -9.39 4.84
N LEU A 446 4.12 -9.59 4.31
CA LEU A 446 3.84 -10.64 3.33
C LEU A 446 4.70 -10.49 2.08
N SER A 447 4.85 -9.28 1.53
CA SER A 447 5.73 -9.04 0.37
C SER A 447 7.19 -9.40 0.67
N GLN A 448 7.70 -8.99 1.84
CA GLN A 448 9.07 -9.32 2.27
C GLN A 448 9.26 -10.83 2.43
N LEU A 449 8.26 -11.51 3.02
CA LEU A 449 8.27 -12.96 3.22
C LEU A 449 8.27 -13.70 1.88
N LEU A 450 7.42 -13.30 0.92
CA LEU A 450 7.38 -13.89 -0.43
C LEU A 450 8.72 -13.77 -1.16
N ARG A 451 9.40 -12.63 -1.05
CA ARG A 451 10.72 -12.41 -1.68
C ARG A 451 11.78 -13.35 -1.10
N GLN A 452 11.80 -13.51 0.23
CA GLN A 452 12.73 -14.46 0.85
C GLN A 452 12.32 -15.91 0.58
N ALA A 453 11.03 -16.22 0.61
CA ALA A 453 10.53 -17.55 0.28
C ALA A 453 10.96 -17.97 -1.13
N LYS A 454 10.83 -17.07 -2.13
CA LYS A 454 11.36 -17.31 -3.48
C LYS A 454 12.86 -17.60 -3.47
N LYS A 455 13.66 -16.82 -2.74
CA LYS A 455 15.12 -16.98 -2.65
C LYS A 455 15.53 -18.32 -2.01
N TYR A 456 14.80 -18.78 -1.00
CA TYR A 456 15.09 -20.00 -0.25
C TYR A 456 14.19 -21.19 -0.66
N ASN A 457 13.56 -21.11 -1.83
CA ASN A 457 12.71 -22.16 -2.42
C ASN A 457 11.50 -22.62 -1.58
N TYR A 458 10.92 -21.72 -0.78
CA TYR A 458 9.67 -21.97 -0.04
C TYR A 458 8.41 -21.56 -0.82
N ILE A 459 7.28 -22.18 -0.48
CA ILE A 459 5.93 -21.74 -0.84
C ILE A 459 5.11 -21.37 0.41
N LEU A 460 4.19 -20.42 0.25
CA LEU A 460 3.29 -20.00 1.32
C LEU A 460 1.90 -20.64 1.17
N PRO A 461 1.40 -21.38 2.18
CA PRO A 461 0.03 -21.87 2.18
C PRO A 461 -0.95 -20.71 2.39
N VAL A 462 -2.21 -20.94 2.03
CA VAL A 462 -3.29 -20.01 2.34
C VAL A 462 -3.95 -20.46 3.64
N ILE A 463 -3.66 -19.75 4.73
CA ILE A 463 -4.20 -20.07 6.07
C ILE A 463 -5.18 -18.98 6.49
N ILE A 464 -6.41 -19.39 6.79
CA ILE A 464 -7.39 -18.57 7.49
C ILE A 464 -7.29 -18.95 8.96
N GLY A 465 -6.66 -18.10 9.77
CA GLY A 465 -6.53 -18.36 11.20
C GLY A 465 -7.83 -18.09 11.94
N ALA A 466 -8.09 -18.89 12.97
CA ALA A 466 -9.08 -18.54 13.99
C ALA A 466 -8.58 -17.31 14.79
N GLU A 467 -9.52 -16.50 15.30
CA GLU A 467 -9.19 -15.44 16.24
C GLU A 467 -8.90 -16.07 17.62
N GLU A 468 -7.62 -16.37 17.86
CA GLU A 468 -7.13 -16.85 19.15
C GLU A 468 -6.38 -15.73 19.86
N THR A 469 -6.74 -15.48 21.12
CA THR A 469 -6.02 -14.54 21.99
C THR A 469 -4.92 -15.27 22.75
N TYR A 470 -3.82 -14.58 22.99
CA TYR A 470 -2.70 -15.10 23.76
C TYR A 470 -2.17 -14.04 24.73
N GLU A 471 -1.48 -14.49 25.78
CA GLU A 471 -0.96 -13.58 26.80
C GLU A 471 0.14 -12.67 26.22
N GLY A 472 -0.04 -11.36 26.38
CA GLY A 472 0.83 -10.32 25.84
C GLY A 472 2.12 -10.07 26.63
N GLY A 473 2.68 -8.88 26.46
CA GLY A 473 3.89 -8.44 27.17
C GLY A 473 3.68 -8.31 28.68
N TYR A 474 4.76 -8.45 29.46
CA TYR A 474 4.73 -8.26 30.90
C TYR A 474 4.78 -6.77 31.26
N VAL A 475 3.83 -6.30 32.05
CA VAL A 475 3.85 -4.96 32.65
C VAL A 475 4.17 -5.12 34.13
N MET A 476 5.25 -4.50 34.57
CA MET A 476 5.61 -4.46 35.99
C MET A 476 4.64 -3.57 36.76
N GLU A 477 4.24 -4.01 37.94
CA GLU A 477 3.59 -3.14 38.93
C GLU A 477 4.54 -1.98 39.28
N PRO A 478 4.16 -0.73 39.00
CA PRO A 478 5.04 0.41 39.25
C PRO A 478 5.07 0.72 40.75
N ASN A 479 6.27 0.93 41.31
CA ASN A 479 6.41 1.56 42.62
C ASN A 479 5.97 3.02 42.49
N ARG A 480 4.75 3.33 42.92
CA ARG A 480 4.17 4.67 42.78
C ARG A 480 4.79 5.61 43.81
N GLY A 481 5.18 6.81 43.36
CA GLY A 481 5.74 7.82 44.24
C GLY A 481 6.35 8.98 43.46
N PHE A 482 6.69 10.05 44.19
CA PHE A 482 7.53 11.12 43.68
C PHE A 482 9.00 10.77 43.92
N TYR A 483 9.79 10.71 42.85
CA TYR A 483 11.21 10.38 42.92
C TYR A 483 12.02 11.68 42.75
N SER A 484 12.63 12.15 43.84
CA SER A 484 13.57 13.29 43.80
C SER A 484 14.95 12.91 43.25
N ASN A 485 15.28 11.61 43.28
CA ASN A 485 16.53 11.07 42.76
C ASN A 485 16.37 10.67 41.28
N PRO A 486 17.44 10.77 40.46
CA PRO A 486 17.42 10.33 39.07
C PRO A 486 17.02 8.85 38.93
N VAL A 487 16.13 8.56 37.98
CA VAL A 487 15.71 7.20 37.61
C VAL A 487 16.37 6.82 36.29
N VAL A 488 17.20 5.77 36.31
CA VAL A 488 17.86 5.24 35.11
C VAL A 488 16.89 4.30 34.38
N VAL A 489 16.64 4.57 33.09
CA VAL A 489 15.79 3.73 32.25
C VAL A 489 16.66 2.89 31.33
N LEU A 490 16.57 1.57 31.49
CA LEU A 490 17.23 0.58 30.63
C LEU A 490 16.16 -0.12 29.78
N ASP A 491 16.34 -0.11 28.46
CA ASP A 491 15.43 -0.73 27.50
C ASP A 491 16.19 -1.58 26.48
N TYR A 492 15.55 -2.63 25.99
CA TYR A 492 16.11 -3.49 24.95
C TYR A 492 15.97 -2.86 23.57
N ALA A 493 17.06 -2.80 22.82
CA ALA A 493 17.02 -2.42 21.42
C ALA A 493 16.33 -3.52 20.60
N SER A 494 15.04 -3.35 20.28
CA SER A 494 14.24 -4.30 19.48
C SER A 494 14.12 -5.70 20.12
N LEU A 495 13.49 -5.75 21.31
CA LEU A 495 13.28 -6.98 22.09
C LEU A 495 12.71 -8.16 21.26
N TYR A 496 11.53 -7.99 20.65
CA TYR A 496 10.86 -9.09 19.94
C TYR A 496 11.62 -9.58 18.71
N PRO A 497 12.13 -8.72 17.81
CA PRO A 497 13.05 -9.17 16.76
C PRO A 497 14.25 -9.94 17.31
N SER A 498 14.84 -9.49 18.43
CA SER A 498 16.00 -10.15 19.04
C SER A 498 15.65 -11.53 19.57
N ILE A 499 14.48 -11.71 20.20
CA ILE A 499 13.98 -13.01 20.67
C ILE A 499 13.77 -13.97 19.49
N ILE A 500 13.11 -13.50 18.42
CA ILE A 500 12.88 -14.31 17.21
C ILE A 500 14.21 -14.84 16.66
N MET A 501 15.24 -13.98 16.57
CA MET A 501 16.55 -14.37 16.06
C MET A 501 17.31 -15.28 17.03
N ALA A 502 17.29 -14.99 18.33
CA ALA A 502 18.05 -15.73 19.35
C ALA A 502 17.55 -17.17 19.52
N TYR A 503 16.23 -17.37 19.50
CA TYR A 503 15.60 -18.67 19.69
C TYR A 503 15.14 -19.32 18.38
N ASN A 504 15.58 -18.78 17.23
CA ASN A 504 15.27 -19.30 15.89
C ASN A 504 13.77 -19.52 15.62
N LEU A 505 12.92 -18.62 16.12
CA LEU A 505 11.46 -18.75 16.04
C LEU A 505 10.99 -18.47 14.61
N CYS A 506 10.47 -19.47 13.92
CA CYS A 506 10.04 -19.34 12.54
C CYS A 506 8.97 -20.37 12.18
N TYR A 507 8.18 -20.07 11.15
CA TYR A 507 7.28 -21.04 10.52
C TYR A 507 8.02 -22.32 10.10
N THR A 508 9.21 -22.17 9.53
CA THR A 508 10.03 -23.26 8.96
C THR A 508 10.79 -24.09 9.99
N THR A 509 10.73 -23.69 11.26
CA THR A 509 11.44 -24.34 12.38
C THR A 509 10.45 -24.81 13.45
N LEU A 510 9.16 -24.52 13.31
CA LEU A 510 8.11 -24.95 14.22
C LEU A 510 7.92 -26.47 14.12
N LEU A 511 8.05 -27.17 15.25
CA LEU A 511 7.93 -28.62 15.34
C LEU A 511 6.59 -29.04 15.93
N SER A 512 6.05 -30.17 15.45
CA SER A 512 4.93 -30.86 16.10
C SER A 512 5.42 -31.70 17.28
N LYS A 513 4.51 -32.08 18.18
CA LYS A 513 4.84 -32.93 19.33
C LYS A 513 5.33 -34.31 18.90
N GLU A 514 4.78 -34.83 17.82
CA GLU A 514 5.17 -36.12 17.23
C GLU A 514 6.61 -36.07 16.72
N GLN A 515 7.02 -34.97 16.07
CA GLN A 515 8.40 -34.79 15.61
C GLN A 515 9.37 -34.72 16.80
N VAL A 516 8.99 -33.98 17.85
CA VAL A 516 9.79 -33.84 19.07
C VAL A 516 10.00 -35.18 19.77
N ALA A 517 9.00 -36.06 19.77
CA ALA A 517 9.11 -37.39 20.39
C ALA A 517 10.17 -38.29 19.74
N HIS A 518 10.59 -37.99 18.51
CA HIS A 518 11.58 -38.76 17.74
C HIS A 518 12.88 -37.96 17.48
N MET A 519 13.10 -36.86 18.20
CA MET A 519 14.23 -35.95 17.98
C MET A 519 15.04 -35.77 19.26
N ASP A 520 16.36 -35.61 19.12
CA ASP A 520 17.24 -35.35 20.25
C ASP A 520 16.92 -34.01 20.91
N LYS A 521 16.98 -33.98 22.25
CA LYS A 521 16.64 -32.78 23.04
C LYS A 521 17.55 -31.59 22.75
N ASP A 522 18.75 -31.85 22.24
CA ASP A 522 19.73 -30.83 21.85
C ASP A 522 19.43 -30.19 20.49
N ASP A 523 18.50 -30.75 19.71
CA ASP A 523 18.19 -30.28 18.36
C ASP A 523 17.09 -29.23 18.31
N TYR A 524 16.32 -29.09 19.40
CA TYR A 524 15.24 -28.12 19.51
C TYR A 524 15.33 -27.26 20.78
N THR A 525 14.48 -26.23 20.81
CA THR A 525 14.22 -25.37 21.96
C THR A 525 12.74 -25.46 22.29
N GLU A 526 12.43 -25.76 23.55
CA GLU A 526 11.08 -25.60 24.10
C GLU A 526 10.91 -24.16 24.59
N SER A 527 9.83 -23.51 24.17
CA SER A 527 9.49 -22.15 24.60
C SER A 527 8.80 -22.16 25.96
N PRO A 528 8.73 -21.02 26.68
CA PRO A 528 8.01 -20.92 27.94
C PRO A 528 6.50 -21.20 27.83
N THR A 529 5.97 -21.24 26.62
CA THR A 529 4.57 -21.57 26.32
C THR A 529 4.37 -23.01 25.86
N GLY A 530 5.42 -23.85 25.85
CA GLY A 530 5.35 -25.26 25.48
C GLY A 530 5.34 -25.51 23.96
N ASP A 531 5.82 -24.56 23.17
CA ASP A 531 6.03 -24.74 21.73
C ASP A 531 7.48 -25.15 21.44
N TYR A 532 7.69 -25.89 20.35
CA TYR A 532 9.01 -26.42 20.03
C TYR A 532 9.52 -25.86 18.71
N PHE A 533 10.77 -25.40 18.73
CA PHE A 533 11.44 -24.84 17.54
C PHE A 533 12.80 -25.50 17.34
N LEU A 534 13.11 -25.88 16.10
CA LEU A 534 14.41 -26.41 15.75
C LEU A 534 15.50 -25.35 16.00
N ARG A 535 16.65 -25.77 16.52
CA ARG A 535 17.77 -24.87 16.76
C ARG A 535 18.41 -24.38 15.47
N ARG A 536 19.06 -23.22 15.55
CA ARG A 536 19.65 -22.52 14.40
C ARG A 536 20.72 -23.36 13.71
N GLU A 537 21.47 -24.15 14.47
CA GLU A 537 22.57 -25.00 14.02
C GLU A 537 22.08 -26.10 13.08
N LYS A 538 20.83 -26.55 13.23
CA LYS A 538 20.20 -27.56 12.37
C LYS A 538 19.59 -26.91 11.13
N LYS A 539 18.81 -25.84 11.31
CA LYS A 539 18.22 -25.09 10.19
C LYS A 539 17.97 -23.63 10.58
N PRO A 540 18.58 -22.65 9.90
CA PRO A 540 18.25 -21.26 10.13
C PRO A 540 16.83 -20.95 9.66
N GLY A 541 16.01 -20.38 10.54
CA GLY A 541 14.65 -19.97 10.22
C GLY A 541 14.61 -18.78 9.25
N LEU A 542 13.60 -18.75 8.38
CA LEU A 542 13.40 -17.67 7.41
C LEU A 542 13.10 -16.30 8.07
N LEU A 543 12.33 -16.26 9.17
CA LEU A 543 12.05 -15.03 9.91
C LEU A 543 13.33 -14.40 10.52
N PRO A 544 14.19 -15.17 11.23
CA PRO A 544 15.52 -14.69 11.64
C PRO A 544 16.35 -14.11 10.50
N VAL A 545 16.35 -14.74 9.32
CA VAL A 545 17.07 -14.24 8.13
C VAL A 545 16.52 -12.90 7.66
N ILE A 546 15.18 -12.75 7.60
CA ILE A 546 14.53 -11.47 7.25
C ILE A 546 14.94 -10.38 8.24
N LEU A 547 14.83 -10.66 9.54
CA LEU A 547 15.14 -9.70 10.60
C LEU A 547 16.62 -9.29 10.59
N THR A 548 17.53 -10.25 10.38
CA THR A 548 18.96 -9.97 10.25
C THR A 548 19.23 -8.99 9.11
N SER A 549 18.67 -9.27 7.92
CA SER A 549 18.79 -8.40 6.74
C SER A 549 18.26 -6.98 7.00
N LEU A 550 17.10 -6.86 7.67
CA LEU A 550 16.52 -5.55 8.00
C LEU A 550 17.39 -4.76 9.00
N LEU A 551 17.93 -5.42 10.03
CA LEU A 551 18.74 -4.78 11.06
C LEU A 551 20.14 -4.40 10.54
N GLU A 552 20.78 -5.26 9.76
CA GLU A 552 22.05 -4.99 9.10
C GLU A 552 21.91 -3.87 8.08
N GLY A 553 20.87 -3.93 7.24
CA GLY A 553 20.54 -2.84 6.31
C GLY A 553 20.34 -1.52 7.04
N ARG A 554 19.68 -1.53 8.21
CA ARG A 554 19.48 -0.32 9.02
C ARG A 554 20.80 0.20 9.58
N LYS A 555 21.69 -0.69 10.02
CA LYS A 555 23.03 -0.32 10.50
C LYS A 555 23.85 0.35 9.38
N ALA A 556 23.83 -0.21 8.18
CA ALA A 556 24.51 0.35 7.01
C ALA A 556 23.96 1.73 6.64
N VAL A 557 22.65 1.88 6.52
CA VAL A 557 21.99 3.17 6.21
C VAL A 557 22.29 4.22 7.28
N ARG A 558 22.33 3.86 8.57
CA ARG A 558 22.71 4.80 9.65
C ARG A 558 24.18 5.23 9.57
N ALA A 559 25.07 4.35 9.09
CA ALA A 559 26.47 4.70 8.89
C ALA A 559 26.61 5.69 7.72
N GLU A 560 25.92 5.44 6.61
CA GLU A 560 25.86 6.34 5.46
C GLU A 560 25.27 7.70 5.84
N LEU A 561 24.14 7.71 6.56
CA LEU A 561 23.46 8.93 7.01
C LEU A 561 24.36 9.88 7.82
N LYS A 562 25.32 9.35 8.59
CA LYS A 562 26.26 10.17 9.37
C LYS A 562 27.22 10.95 8.48
N ASN A 563 27.57 10.41 7.32
CA ASN A 563 28.55 10.97 6.40
C ASN A 563 27.90 11.84 5.31
N THR A 564 26.59 11.72 5.11
CA THR A 564 25.84 12.47 4.09
C THR A 564 25.61 13.93 4.47
N LYS A 565 26.03 14.84 3.58
CA LYS A 565 25.82 16.29 3.71
C LYS A 565 24.60 16.81 2.93
N ASP A 566 24.29 16.19 1.79
CA ASP A 566 23.15 16.57 0.94
C ASP A 566 21.82 16.44 1.71
N PRO A 567 21.04 17.52 1.89
CA PRO A 567 19.84 17.49 2.72
C PRO A 567 18.77 16.52 2.23
N GLU A 568 18.58 16.42 0.91
CA GLU A 568 17.61 15.54 0.28
C GLU A 568 17.97 14.07 0.50
N LEU A 569 19.21 13.69 0.20
CA LEU A 569 19.71 12.35 0.46
C LEU A 569 19.69 12.03 1.95
N LYS A 570 19.99 13.00 2.82
CA LYS A 570 19.89 12.82 4.28
C LYS A 570 18.45 12.54 4.72
N ALA A 571 17.46 13.22 4.15
CA ALA A 571 16.05 12.96 4.41
C ALA A 571 15.65 11.56 3.94
N SER A 572 16.05 11.16 2.73
CA SER A 572 15.84 9.81 2.17
C SER A 572 16.49 8.72 3.03
N LEU A 573 17.75 8.86 3.43
CA LEU A 573 18.44 7.88 4.27
C LEU A 573 17.82 7.78 5.67
N ASN A 574 17.39 8.90 6.25
CA ASN A 574 16.67 8.89 7.52
C ASN A 574 15.30 8.21 7.39
N ALA A 575 14.55 8.49 6.33
CA ALA A 575 13.30 7.80 6.01
C ALA A 575 13.53 6.28 5.86
N ARG A 576 14.58 5.87 5.15
CA ARG A 576 14.93 4.46 4.95
C ARG A 576 15.29 3.74 6.25
N GLN A 577 16.08 4.35 7.15
CA GLN A 577 16.40 3.68 8.44
C GLN A 577 15.17 3.55 9.35
N LEU A 578 14.23 4.50 9.30
CA LEU A 578 12.96 4.41 10.00
C LEU A 578 12.07 3.31 9.39
N ALA A 579 11.98 3.24 8.07
CA ALA A 579 11.25 2.19 7.37
C ALA A 579 11.75 0.79 7.76
N LEU A 580 13.07 0.58 7.76
CA LEU A 580 13.69 -0.69 8.18
C LEU A 580 13.37 -1.02 9.65
N LYS A 581 13.37 -0.03 10.55
CA LYS A 581 12.96 -0.20 11.95
C LYS A 581 11.50 -0.66 12.05
N VAL A 582 10.60 0.03 11.36
CA VAL A 582 9.17 -0.27 11.38
C VAL A 582 8.90 -1.65 10.80
N SER A 583 9.51 -2.00 9.67
CA SER A 583 9.40 -3.34 9.06
C SER A 583 9.84 -4.43 10.02
N ALA A 584 10.99 -4.28 10.69
CA ALA A 584 11.49 -5.28 11.64
C ALA A 584 10.51 -5.49 12.82
N ASN A 585 9.95 -4.40 13.36
CA ASN A 585 8.98 -4.48 14.44
C ASN A 585 7.64 -5.11 14.02
N SER A 586 7.25 -4.95 12.76
CA SER A 586 6.00 -5.49 12.22
C SER A 586 6.02 -7.00 11.99
N VAL A 587 7.20 -7.64 11.91
CA VAL A 587 7.32 -9.10 11.67
C VAL A 587 6.61 -9.91 12.76
N TYR A 588 6.78 -9.55 14.03
CA TYR A 588 6.07 -10.19 15.15
C TYR A 588 4.55 -9.96 15.06
N GLY A 589 4.13 -8.72 14.79
CA GLY A 589 2.70 -8.41 14.69
C GLY A 589 2.01 -9.18 13.54
N PHE A 590 2.76 -9.49 12.48
CA PHE A 590 2.27 -10.29 11.37
C PHE A 590 1.98 -11.75 11.78
N THR A 591 2.85 -12.38 12.58
CA THR A 591 2.63 -13.77 13.02
C THR A 591 1.41 -13.89 13.93
N GLY A 592 1.08 -12.84 14.68
CA GLY A 592 -0.02 -12.86 15.66
C GLY A 592 -1.38 -12.43 15.13
N ALA A 593 -1.47 -11.93 13.89
CA ALA A 593 -2.69 -11.35 13.35
C ALA A 593 -3.43 -12.35 12.45
N SER A 594 -4.67 -12.70 12.84
CA SER A 594 -5.54 -13.70 12.17
C SER A 594 -5.81 -13.39 10.69
N LYS A 595 -5.94 -12.11 10.32
CA LYS A 595 -6.31 -11.64 8.97
C LYS A 595 -5.13 -11.39 8.03
N THR A 596 -3.94 -11.90 8.35
CA THR A 596 -2.73 -11.70 7.53
C THR A 596 -2.56 -12.70 6.39
N GLY A 597 -3.32 -13.81 6.41
CA GLY A 597 -3.20 -14.91 5.46
C GLY A 597 -2.11 -15.93 5.80
N LEU A 598 -1.31 -15.68 6.85
CA LEU A 598 -0.35 -16.64 7.39
C LEU A 598 -0.16 -16.49 8.92
N PRO A 599 -1.24 -16.50 9.73
CA PRO A 599 -1.12 -16.41 11.19
C PRO A 599 -0.40 -17.63 11.76
N CYS A 600 0.42 -17.42 12.78
CA CYS A 600 1.08 -18.45 13.57
C CYS A 600 1.16 -18.00 15.04
N ILE A 601 0.12 -18.36 15.80
CA ILE A 601 0.02 -18.08 17.23
C ILE A 601 1.18 -18.69 18.04
N PRO A 602 1.66 -19.93 17.77
CA PRO A 602 2.82 -20.51 18.45
C PRO A 602 4.05 -19.60 18.49
N ILE A 603 4.40 -18.97 17.37
CA ILE A 603 5.51 -18.00 17.31
C ILE A 603 5.21 -16.81 18.21
N SER A 604 4.02 -16.24 18.08
CA SER A 604 3.64 -15.00 18.76
C SER A 604 3.60 -15.16 20.28
N ARG A 605 3.02 -16.25 20.79
CA ARG A 605 2.98 -16.56 22.23
C ARG A 605 4.35 -16.95 22.77
N SER A 606 5.20 -17.61 21.97
CA SER A 606 6.58 -17.92 22.37
C SER A 606 7.43 -16.66 22.49
N VAL A 607 7.28 -15.70 21.56
CA VAL A 607 7.97 -14.41 21.62
C VAL A 607 7.58 -13.65 22.89
N THR A 608 6.29 -13.57 23.22
CA THR A 608 5.86 -12.90 24.45
C THR A 608 6.31 -13.66 25.68
N GLY A 609 6.22 -14.99 25.70
CA GLY A 609 6.69 -15.86 26.78
C GLY A 609 8.17 -15.62 27.14
N PHE A 610 9.07 -15.70 26.16
CA PHE A 610 10.49 -15.37 26.37
C PHE A 610 10.68 -13.92 26.82
N GLY A 611 9.91 -12.98 26.26
CA GLY A 611 9.96 -11.57 26.68
C GLY A 611 9.64 -11.40 28.16
N ARG A 612 8.63 -12.12 28.68
CA ARG A 612 8.28 -12.09 30.11
C ARG A 612 9.40 -12.66 30.98
N GLU A 613 10.00 -13.79 30.58
CA GLU A 613 11.11 -14.38 31.34
C GLU A 613 12.33 -13.46 31.40
N ILE A 614 12.71 -12.88 30.26
CA ILE A 614 13.87 -11.99 30.16
C ILE A 614 13.66 -10.76 31.06
N LEU A 615 12.49 -10.12 31.00
CA LEU A 615 12.18 -8.95 31.83
C LEU A 615 12.13 -9.29 33.34
N LYS A 616 11.62 -10.47 33.70
CA LYS A 616 11.62 -10.94 35.10
C LYS A 616 13.04 -11.22 35.60
N LYS A 617 13.90 -11.83 34.78
CA LYS A 617 15.31 -12.09 35.09
C LYS A 617 16.15 -10.82 35.22
N GLN A 618 15.83 -9.76 34.47
CA GLN A 618 16.51 -8.48 34.60
C GLN A 618 16.15 -7.75 35.91
N LYS A 619 14.97 -8.03 36.47
CA LYS A 619 14.50 -7.44 37.73
C LYS A 619 15.18 -8.08 38.96
N SER A 620 15.36 -9.40 38.94
CA SER A 620 16.06 -10.16 39.99
C SER A 620 17.55 -9.88 39.96
#